data_AF-A0A2T2X312-F1
#
_entry.id   AF-A0A2T2X312-F1
#
_cell.length_a   1.000
_cell.length_b   1.000
_cell.length_c   1.000
_cell.angle_alpha   90.00
_cell.angle_beta   90.00
_cell.angle_gamma   90.00
#
_symmetry.space_group_name_H-M   'P 1'
#
loop_
_entity.id
_entity.type
_entity.pdbx_description
1 polymer ?
#
loop_
_entity_poly.entity_id
_entity_poly.type
_entity_poly.pdbx_seq_one_letter_code
_entity_poly.pdbx_strand_id
1 'polypeptide(L)' 'MSEGIVKWYKEDKGYGRIMLDGQDGNHVFVHFTAIRPDPVRFPTGYRFLKEG' A
#
# COMPACT_ATOMS: atom_id res chain seq x y z
N MET A 1 -0.61 9.19 -12.89
CA MET A 1 -0.43 8.36 -11.68
C MET A 1 -1.07 7.02 -11.95
N SER A 2 -0.52 5.94 -11.40
CA SER A 2 -1.10 4.60 -11.54
C SER A 2 -1.82 4.23 -10.24
N GLU A 3 -3.00 3.63 -10.37
CA GLU A 3 -3.82 3.17 -9.25
C GLU A 3 -3.88 1.64 -9.24
N GLY A 4 -4.25 1.08 -8.09
CA GLY A 4 -4.29 -0.36 -7.90
C GLY A 4 -4.73 -0.77 -6.50
N ILE A 5 -4.98 -2.07 -6.34
CA ILE A 5 -5.50 -2.68 -5.11
C ILE A 5 -4.38 -3.44 -4.40
N VAL A 6 -4.29 -3.29 -3.08
CA VAL A 6 -3.34 -4.04 -2.25
C VAL A 6 -3.77 -5.50 -2.24
N LYS A 7 -2.97 -6.37 -2.87
CA LYS A 7 -3.27 -7.80 -2.99
C LYS A 7 -2.96 -8.58 -1.73
N TRP A 8 -1.93 -8.15 -1.00
CA TRP A 8 -1.60 -8.64 0.35
C TRP A 8 -0.57 -7.68 0.98
N TYR A 9 -0.58 -7.59 2.31
CA TYR A 9 0.41 -6.83 3.08
C TYR A 9 0.72 -7.56 4.38
N LYS A 10 2.01 -7.73 4.69
CA LYS A 10 2.48 -8.33 5.94
C LYS A 10 2.86 -7.22 6.92
N GLU A 11 1.93 -6.87 7.81
CA GLU A 11 2.10 -5.79 8.80
C GLU A 11 3.35 -6.02 9.67
N ASP A 12 3.57 -7.24 10.17
CA ASP A 12 4.73 -7.60 10.99
C ASP A 12 6.08 -7.43 10.28
N LYS A 13 6.08 -7.46 8.95
CA LYS A 13 7.28 -7.35 8.13
C LYS A 13 7.39 -6.00 7.40
N GLY A 14 6.33 -5.20 7.38
CA GLY A 14 6.31 -3.89 6.73
C GLY A 14 6.39 -3.93 5.20
N TYR A 15 5.94 -5.00 4.53
CA TYR A 15 5.93 -5.06 3.06
C TYR A 15 4.72 -5.79 2.48
N GLY A 16 4.43 -5.52 1.22
CA GLY A 16 3.31 -6.13 0.51
C GLY A 16 3.39 -6.01 -1.01
N ARG A 17 2.25 -6.28 -1.65
CA ARG A 17 2.13 -6.25 -3.10
C ARG A 17 0.83 -5.58 -3.52
N ILE A 18 0.89 -4.73 -4.53
CA ILE A 18 -0.24 -4.02 -5.13
C ILE A 18 -0.43 -4.54 -6.55
N MET A 19 -1.67 -4.88 -6.91
CA MET A 19 -2.08 -5.20 -8.28
C MET A 19 -2.54 -3.91 -8.94
N LEU A 20 -1.95 -3.57 -10.08
CA LEU A 20 -2.30 -2.35 -10.81
C LEU A 20 -3.59 -2.53 -11.61
N ASP A 21 -4.43 -1.50 -11.63
CA ASP A 21 -5.68 -1.54 -12.38
C ASP A 21 -5.41 -1.62 -13.89
N GLY A 22 -6.21 -2.45 -14.58
CA GLY A 22 -6.12 -2.64 -16.03
C GLY A 22 -4.89 -3.41 -16.53
N GLN A 23 -4.06 -3.96 -15.63
CA GLN A 23 -2.88 -4.75 -15.98
C GLN A 23 -2.88 -6.08 -15.23
N ASP A 24 -3.58 -7.06 -15.78
CA ASP A 24 -3.62 -8.41 -15.21
C ASP A 24 -2.20 -9.01 -15.15
N GLY A 25 -1.80 -9.41 -13.95
CA GLY A 25 -0.46 -9.95 -13.67
C GLY A 25 0.64 -8.93 -13.40
N ASN A 26 0.40 -7.61 -13.55
CA ASN A 26 1.40 -6.61 -13.19
C ASN A 26 1.28 -6.22 -11.71
N HIS A 27 2.36 -6.48 -10.97
CA HIS A 27 2.39 -6.32 -9.53
C HIS A 27 3.54 -5.44 -9.08
N VAL A 28 3.23 -4.46 -8.24
CA VAL A 28 4.22 -3.57 -7.63
C VAL A 28 4.50 -4.03 -6.21
N PHE A 29 5.78 -4.10 -5.85
CA PHE A 29 6.19 -4.33 -4.47
C PHE A 29 6.15 -3.03 -3.68
N VAL A 30 5.65 -3.08 -2.45
CA VAL A 30 5.57 -1.92 -1.55
C VAL A 30 6.24 -2.23 -0.22
N HIS A 31 7.06 -1.29 0.26
CA HIS A 31 7.65 -1.30 1.60
C HIS A 31 7.03 -0.17 2.44
N PHE A 32 6.94 -0.34 3.77
CA PHE A 32 6.25 0.60 4.66
C PHE A 32 6.79 2.03 4.54
N THR A 33 8.08 2.19 4.25
CA THR A 33 8.73 3.50 4.09
C THR A 33 8.17 4.31 2.92
N ALA A 34 7.57 3.64 1.92
CA ALA A 34 6.94 4.29 0.78
C ALA A 34 5.51 4.78 1.09
N ILE A 35 4.90 4.31 2.19
CA ILE A 35 3.56 4.75 2.61
C ILE A 35 3.68 6.18 3.15
N ARG A 36 2.94 7.09 2.51
CA ARG A 36 2.85 8.49 2.94
C ARG A 36 1.82 8.61 4.07
N PRO A 37 2.09 9.42 5.10
CA PRO A 37 1.10 9.70 6.12
C PRO A 37 -0.08 10.45 5.52
N ASP A 38 -1.29 10.16 6.01
CA ASP A 38 -2.49 10.93 5.73
C ASP A 38 -2.77 11.83 6.93
N PRO A 39 -2.37 13.12 6.91
CA PRO A 39 -2.55 14.01 8.05
C PRO A 39 -4.03 14.38 8.28
N VAL A 40 -4.89 14.18 7.28
CA VAL A 40 -6.33 14.47 7.39
C VAL A 40 -7.03 13.36 8.15
N ARG A 41 -6.70 12.10 7.85
CA ARG A 41 -7.26 10.93 8.54
C ARG A 41 -6.53 10.57 9.83
N PHE A 42 -5.21 10.78 9.87
CA PHE A 42 -4.33 10.44 11.00
C PHE A 42 -3.38 11.60 11.32
N PRO A 43 -3.82 12.58 12.13
CA PRO A 43 -3.01 13.75 12.48
C PRO A 43 -1.68 13.43 13.18
N THR A 44 -1.59 12.26 13.81
CA THR A 44 -0.38 11.78 14.49
C THR A 44 0.68 11.20 13.55
N GLY A 45 0.40 11.13 12.24
CA GLY A 45 1.32 10.59 11.24
C GLY A 45 1.35 9.06 11.18
N TYR A 46 0.33 8.39 11.75
CA TYR A 46 0.15 6.95 11.65
C TYR A 46 0.02 6.50 10.20
N ARG A 47 0.70 5.40 9.85
CA ARG A 47 0.72 4.84 8.50
C ARG A 47 0.47 3.35 8.60
N PHE A 48 -0.44 2.87 7.78
CA PHE A 48 -0.72 1.46 7.67
C PHE A 48 -1.24 1.17 6.26
N LEU A 49 -1.17 -0.09 5.88
CA LEU A 49 -1.71 -0.59 4.61
C LEU A 49 -2.36 -1.93 4.90
N LYS A 50 -3.57 -2.14 4.35
CA LYS A 50 -4.28 -3.42 4.45
C LYS A 50 -4.68 -3.89 3.06
N GLU A 51 -4.93 -5.20 2.97
CA GLU A 51 -5.55 -5.80 1.79
C GLU A 51 -6.90 -5.11 1.51
N GLY A 52 -7.17 -4.86 0.23
CA GLY A 52 -8.36 -4.15 -0.27
C GLY A 52 -9.34 -5.09 -0.94
#